data_AF-A0A5B7C8L1-F1
#
_entry.id   AF-A0A5B7C8L1-F1
#
_cell.length_a   1.000
_cell.length_b   1.000
_cell.length_c   1.000
_cell.angle_alpha   90.00
_cell.angle_beta   90.00
_cell.angle_gamma   90.00
#
_symmetry.space_group_name_H-M   'P 1'
#
loop_
_entity.id
_entity.type
_entity.pdbx_description
1 polymer ?
#
loop_
_entity_poly.entity_id
_entity_poly.type
_entity_poly.pdbx_seq_one_letter_code
_entity_poly.pdbx_strand_id
1 'polypeptide(L)'
;LTGDGQKRVRSSPESLTKPPEWVSIPSSVAYRSYEAIDFHAGVFGENASNITDAQRMAKLVRACQAVAIRSCNEFEAEYLNVEAKIIGKPVIPVGLLPPERP
;
A
#
# COMPACT_ATOMS: atom_id res chain seq x y z
N LEU A 1 -5.16 4.44 8.07
CA LEU A 1 -4.66 5.82 8.32
C LEU A 1 -5.22 6.75 7.24
N THR A 2 -6.11 7.68 7.59
CA THR A 2 -6.74 8.61 6.62
C THR A 2 -6.41 10.06 6.97
N GLY A 3 -6.19 10.91 5.95
CA GLY A 3 -5.93 12.35 6.11
C GLY A 3 -4.44 12.72 6.23
N ASP A 4 -4.15 13.90 6.80
CA ASP A 4 -2.80 14.51 6.94
C ASP A 4 -1.75 13.59 7.59
N GLY A 5 -2.18 12.53 8.29
CA GLY A 5 -1.30 11.51 8.84
C GLY A 5 -0.51 10.72 7.77
N GLN A 6 -1.03 10.55 6.55
CA GLN A 6 -0.32 9.84 5.48
C GLN A 6 0.87 10.65 4.94
N LYS A 7 0.75 11.99 4.84
CA LYS A 7 1.85 12.89 4.45
C LYS A 7 2.99 12.87 5.47
N ARG A 8 2.69 12.70 6.76
CA ARG A 8 3.72 12.64 7.81
C ARG A 8 4.52 11.35 7.80
N VAL A 9 3.96 10.28 7.24
CA VAL A 9 4.48 8.92 7.40
C VAL A 9 5.40 8.49 6.24
N ARG A 10 5.11 8.94 5.01
CA ARG A 10 5.99 8.72 3.84
C ARG A 10 6.42 10.06 3.23
N SER A 11 6.99 10.94 4.04
CA SER A 11 7.32 12.32 3.66
C SER A 11 8.51 12.43 2.70
N SER A 12 9.34 11.39 2.59
CA SER A 12 10.51 11.37 1.71
C SER A 12 10.77 9.98 1.10
N PRO A 13 11.55 9.88 0.02
CA PRO A 13 12.00 8.59 -0.52
C PRO A 13 12.68 7.71 0.53
N GLU A 14 13.52 8.28 1.41
CA GLU A 14 14.27 7.53 2.43
C GLU A 14 13.33 6.82 3.40
N SER A 15 12.17 7.42 3.69
CA SER A 15 11.15 6.81 4.53
C SER A 15 10.63 5.47 3.98
N LEU A 16 10.75 5.23 2.67
CA LEU A 16 10.33 3.99 1.98
C LEU A 16 11.40 2.88 2.04
N THR A 17 12.63 3.22 2.43
CA THR A 17 13.77 2.28 2.48
C THR A 17 13.86 1.49 3.77
N LYS A 18 12.87 1.66 4.66
CA LYS A 18 12.74 0.92 5.92
C LYS A 18 11.31 0.40 6.09
N PRO A 19 11.15 -0.76 6.74
CA PRO A 19 9.84 -1.21 7.20
C PRO A 19 9.20 -0.14 8.07
N PRO A 20 7.91 0.14 7.86
CA PRO A 20 7.21 1.15 8.63
C PRO A 20 6.93 0.69 10.07
N GLU A 21 6.98 1.61 11.03
CA GLU A 21 6.85 1.32 12.47
C GLU A 21 5.50 0.71 12.87
N TRP A 22 4.43 0.95 12.11
CA TRP A 22 3.10 0.36 12.37
C TRP A 22 2.97 -1.09 11.90
N VAL A 23 3.99 -1.64 11.26
CA VAL A 23 4.04 -3.05 10.85
C VAL A 23 4.87 -3.81 11.88
N SER A 24 4.19 -4.55 12.75
CA SER A 24 4.79 -5.26 13.88
C SER A 24 5.30 -6.66 13.53
N ILE A 25 5.01 -7.16 12.32
CA ILE A 25 5.50 -8.46 11.86
C ILE A 25 6.98 -8.36 11.47
N PRO A 26 7.81 -9.40 11.67
CA PRO A 26 9.18 -9.41 11.19
C PRO A 26 9.22 -9.32 9.66
N SER A 27 9.49 -8.14 9.13
CA SER A 27 9.52 -7.89 7.68
C SER A 27 10.78 -7.14 7.29
N SER A 28 11.41 -7.58 6.21
CA SER A 28 12.51 -6.88 5.53
C SER A 28 12.03 -6.15 4.27
N VAL A 29 10.72 -6.11 4.02
CA VAL A 29 10.14 -5.49 2.82
C VAL A 29 10.32 -3.98 2.89
N ALA A 30 11.16 -3.46 1.99
CA ALA A 30 11.44 -2.05 1.83
C ALA A 30 11.95 -1.79 0.41
N TYR A 31 11.76 -0.56 -0.08
CA TYR A 31 12.30 -0.15 -1.37
C TYR A 31 13.83 -0.04 -1.30
N ARG A 32 14.51 -0.34 -2.41
CA ARG A 32 15.90 0.11 -2.60
C ARG A 32 15.91 1.62 -2.76
N SER A 33 17.01 2.27 -2.40
CA SER A 33 17.11 3.74 -2.46
C SER A 33 16.79 4.31 -3.84
N TYR A 34 17.22 3.63 -4.91
CA TYR A 34 16.94 4.07 -6.28
C TYR A 34 15.48 3.87 -6.69
N GLU A 35 14.81 2.82 -6.22
CA GLU A 35 13.37 2.58 -6.48
C GLU A 35 12.50 3.56 -5.71
N ALA A 36 12.93 3.91 -4.48
CA ALA A 36 12.19 4.78 -3.58
C ALA A 36 12.02 6.19 -4.15
N ILE A 37 13.02 6.70 -4.87
CA ILE A 37 13.00 8.04 -5.47
C ILE A 37 11.87 8.13 -6.50
N ASP A 38 11.87 7.23 -7.49
CA ASP A 38 10.88 7.24 -8.57
C ASP A 38 9.48 6.91 -8.06
N PHE A 39 9.37 5.93 -7.15
CA PHE A 39 8.09 5.59 -6.55
C PHE A 39 7.52 6.75 -5.74
N HIS A 40 8.34 7.43 -4.93
CA HIS A 40 7.89 8.55 -4.11
C HIS A 40 7.41 9.72 -4.99
N ALA A 41 8.19 10.07 -6.01
CA ALA A 41 7.83 11.10 -6.96
C ALA A 41 6.51 10.79 -7.69
N GLY A 42 6.32 9.56 -8.15
CA GLY A 42 5.08 9.15 -8.83
C GLY A 42 3.85 9.13 -7.93
N VAL A 43 3.98 8.62 -6.70
CA VAL A 43 2.84 8.38 -5.82
C VAL A 43 2.47 9.58 -4.96
N PHE A 44 3.47 10.33 -4.48
CA PHE A 44 3.29 11.45 -3.55
C PHE A 44 3.61 12.82 -4.15
N GLY A 45 4.22 12.88 -5.34
CA GLY A 45 4.48 14.13 -6.05
C GLY A 45 3.21 14.80 -6.57
N GLU A 46 3.26 16.13 -6.71
CA GLU A 46 2.20 16.89 -7.35
C GLU A 46 2.20 16.63 -8.87
N ASN A 47 1.01 16.45 -9.43
CA ASN A 47 0.80 16.30 -10.87
C ASN A 47 -0.15 17.40 -11.36
N ALA A 48 -0.41 17.46 -12.68
CA ALA A 48 -1.26 18.48 -13.29
C ALA A 48 -2.69 18.59 -12.69
N SER A 49 -3.16 17.59 -11.96
CA SER A 49 -4.47 17.62 -11.27
C SER A 49 -4.44 18.20 -9.86
N ASN A 50 -3.25 18.54 -9.33
CA ASN A 50 -3.02 18.95 -7.93
C ASN A 50 -3.52 17.92 -6.88
N ILE A 51 -3.74 16.67 -7.30
CA ILE A 51 -4.11 15.54 -6.43
C ILE A 51 -3.12 14.42 -6.69
N THR A 52 -2.42 14.00 -5.64
CA THR A 52 -1.43 12.92 -5.72
C THR A 52 -2.12 11.56 -5.90
N ASP A 53 -1.41 10.58 -6.46
CA ASP A 53 -1.99 9.24 -6.64
C ASP A 53 -2.27 8.55 -5.29
N ALA A 54 -1.46 8.81 -4.26
CA ALA A 54 -1.78 8.40 -2.88
C ALA A 54 -3.13 8.95 -2.39
N GLN A 55 -3.42 10.23 -2.67
CA GLN A 55 -4.71 10.84 -2.28
C GLN A 55 -5.88 10.22 -3.06
N ARG A 56 -5.69 9.90 -4.35
CA ARG A 56 -6.70 9.20 -5.17
C ARG A 56 -6.98 7.82 -4.61
N MET A 57 -5.93 7.03 -4.35
CA MET A 57 -6.05 5.70 -3.75
C MET A 57 -6.79 5.76 -2.41
N ALA A 58 -6.43 6.71 -1.54
CA ALA A 58 -7.10 6.87 -0.26
C ALA A 58 -8.59 7.25 -0.41
N LYS A 59 -8.97 8.03 -1.43
CA LYS A 59 -10.38 8.31 -1.75
C LYS A 59 -11.11 7.05 -2.23
N LEU A 60 -10.50 6.28 -3.14
CA LEU A 60 -11.07 5.03 -3.66
C LEU A 60 -11.31 4.03 -2.53
N VAL A 61 -10.29 3.74 -1.72
CA VAL A 61 -10.39 2.82 -0.57
C VAL A 61 -11.45 3.29 0.41
N ARG A 62 -11.58 4.60 0.66
CA ARG A 62 -12.65 5.15 1.53
C ARG A 62 -14.05 4.94 0.95
N ALA A 63 -14.23 5.00 -0.36
CA ALA A 63 -15.53 4.80 -1.01
C ALA A 63 -15.95 3.32 -1.11
N CYS A 64 -15.00 2.37 -1.07
CA CYS A 64 -15.30 0.94 -1.15
C CYS A 64 -15.89 0.36 0.15
N GLN A 65 -16.67 -0.72 0.07
CA GLN A 65 -17.11 -1.47 1.26
C GLN A 65 -16.11 -2.56 1.67
N ALA A 66 -15.36 -3.10 0.71
CA ALA A 66 -14.32 -4.12 0.90
C ALA A 66 -13.23 -3.94 -0.17
N VAL A 67 -12.09 -4.59 0.01
CA VAL A 67 -10.98 -4.63 -0.95
C VAL A 67 -10.63 -6.08 -1.29
N ALA A 68 -10.70 -6.42 -2.57
CA ALA A 68 -10.23 -7.70 -3.08
C ALA A 68 -8.74 -7.60 -3.44
N ILE A 69 -7.92 -8.52 -2.95
CA ILE A 69 -6.48 -8.56 -3.21
C ILE A 69 -6.13 -9.87 -3.92
N ARG A 70 -5.45 -9.75 -5.07
CA ARG A 70 -4.90 -10.90 -5.81
C ARG A 70 -3.71 -11.49 -5.05
N SER A 71 -4.02 -12.23 -4.00
CA SER A 71 -3.09 -12.94 -3.13
C SER A 71 -3.84 -14.08 -2.43
N CYS A 72 -3.15 -14.84 -1.57
CA CYS A 72 -3.74 -15.89 -0.75
C CYS A 72 -3.14 -15.90 0.66
N ASN A 73 -3.88 -16.47 1.61
CA ASN A 73 -3.46 -16.51 3.01
C ASN A 73 -2.23 -17.42 3.20
N GLU A 74 -2.12 -18.47 2.41
CA GLU A 74 -1.00 -19.40 2.42
C GLU A 74 0.34 -18.71 2.12
N PHE A 75 0.31 -17.60 1.39
CA PHE A 75 1.51 -16.86 0.99
C PHE A 75 1.69 -15.56 1.77
N GLU A 76 0.63 -14.77 2.00
CA GLU A 76 0.74 -13.40 2.54
C GLU A 76 -0.18 -13.12 3.74
N ALA A 77 -0.63 -14.13 4.50
CA ALA A 77 -1.56 -13.94 5.62
C ALA A 77 -1.18 -12.80 6.59
N GLU A 78 0.10 -12.69 6.95
CA GLU A 78 0.57 -11.63 7.85
C GLU A 78 0.41 -10.22 7.25
N TYR A 79 0.73 -10.05 5.97
CA TYR A 79 0.57 -8.78 5.26
C TYR A 79 -0.91 -8.46 4.98
N LEU A 80 -1.72 -9.47 4.64
CA LEU A 80 -3.17 -9.29 4.47
C LEU A 80 -3.84 -8.82 5.77
N ASN A 81 -3.39 -9.34 6.92
CA ASN A 81 -3.85 -8.88 8.23
C ASN A 81 -3.41 -7.45 8.53
N VAL A 82 -2.18 -7.07 8.17
CA VAL A 82 -1.69 -5.69 8.28
C VAL A 82 -2.54 -4.75 7.40
N GLU A 83 -2.82 -5.15 6.16
CA GLU A 83 -3.61 -4.34 5.23
C GLU A 83 -5.04 -4.14 5.73
N ALA A 84 -5.67 -5.20 6.25
CA ALA A 84 -6.99 -5.11 6.87
C ALA A 84 -7.02 -4.10 8.04
N LYS A 85 -5.96 -4.06 8.87
CA LYS A 85 -5.82 -3.07 9.96
C LYS A 85 -5.62 -1.65 9.43
N ILE A 86 -4.85 -1.47 8.36
CA ILE A 86 -4.57 -0.15 7.77
C ILE A 86 -5.83 0.43 7.11
N ILE A 87 -6.55 -0.41 6.37
CA ILE A 87 -7.77 -0.05 5.64
C ILE A 87 -8.97 0.10 6.59
N GLY A 88 -9.08 -0.76 7.60
CA GLY A 88 -10.21 -0.82 8.52
C GLY A 88 -11.50 -1.37 7.87
N LYS A 89 -11.36 -2.20 6.83
CA LYS A 89 -12.48 -2.81 6.08
C LYS A 89 -12.13 -4.26 5.72
N PRO A 90 -13.11 -5.10 5.32
CA PRO A 90 -12.84 -6.45 4.85
C PRO A 90 -11.82 -6.44 3.70
N VAL A 91 -10.74 -7.19 3.88
CA VAL A 91 -9.74 -7.52 2.85
C VAL A 91 -9.97 -8.98 2.45
N ILE A 92 -10.26 -9.20 1.18
CA ILE A 92 -10.67 -10.50 0.64
C ILE A 92 -9.58 -11.00 -0.30
N PRO A 93 -8.77 -12.01 0.08
CA PRO A 93 -7.86 -12.64 -0.84
C PRO A 93 -8.65 -13.43 -1.91
N VAL A 94 -8.37 -13.17 -3.19
CA VAL A 94 -9.07 -13.82 -4.32
C VAL A 94 -8.22 -14.88 -5.03
N GLY A 95 -7.13 -15.31 -4.40
CA GLY A 95 -6.15 -16.22 -4.98
C GLY A 95 -5.14 -15.51 -5.90
N LEU A 96 -4.20 -16.27 -6.45
CA LEU A 96 -3.12 -15.74 -7.28
C LEU A 96 -3.56 -15.34 -8.70
N LEU A 97 -4.79 -15.66 -9.09
CA LEU A 97 -5.38 -15.48 -10.43
C LEU A 97 -4.36 -15.74 -11.56
N PRO A 98 -3.78 -16.96 -11.65
CA PRO A 98 -2.88 -17.31 -12.74
C PRO A 98 -3.62 -17.27 -14.09
N PRO A 99 -2.91 -17.01 -15.20
CA PRO A 99 -3.51 -17.10 -16.52
C PRO A 99 -4.05 -18.51 -16.77
N GLU A 100 -5.06 -18.61 -17.64
CA GLU A 100 -5.53 -19.92 -18.11
C GLU A 100 -4.39 -20.70 -18.75
N ARG A 101 -4.40 -22.02 -18.54
CA ARG A 101 -3.44 -22.89 -19.21
C ARG A 101 -3.76 -22.89 -20.72
N PRO A 102 -2.73 -22.87 -21.59
CA PRO A 102 -2.93 -22.97 -23.04
C PRO A 102 -3.73 -24.21 -23.46
#